data_AF-W7ER17-F1
#
_entry.id   AF-W7ER17-F1
#
_cell.length_a   1.000
_cell.length_b   1.000
_cell.length_c   1.000
_cell.angle_alpha   90.00
_cell.angle_beta   90.00
_cell.angle_gamma   90.00
#
_symmetry.space_group_name_H-M   'P 1'
#
loop_
_entity.id
_entity.type
_entity.pdbx_description
1 polymer ?
#
loop_
_entity_poly.entity_id
_entity_poly.type
_entity_poly.pdbx_seq_one_letter_code
_entity_poly.pdbx_strand_id
1 'polypeptide(L)'
;MLPTCVLLLASVGLLLTEYRITVPGLVMGILAMVFAGVARGLWKTAIMHQPDVLSNNVNQASLHVIAGALVGALSAIIFGLNGHIFAIGAGNGLLLSVNAVSTAMAMKLGKSMVLPVDDEVASTSLHTIDAPVYHIFDALTVAVFAGIAGCYSTLLTRRSYANIYQFCCFWLATTCIGSWAWSRVPPARLPNTRFAYNSYGRIRSSSVSLSLPTKSLSKYLLGISIASLWIAYGVLNFTERPEPRMPVALDRNYVPQIPMEIVISMYKEPLDGIATLLRNLKRIPALSDAQITVYIKDSSASPSHIQSQLGVNQVFPLPNIGREGETYLNHILRRWDTLAQQTLFLQAEIHNPREFYTRITNYFLRSRTGFLDLAWVGTLCNCHSCSDRLFWSDEIQFVPQTYAKIYGANTQCDHVLLSYKGQFAVSAARIRGVDKSLYENMWTALVDEKSWAHQESFLKGRPDEMSAPDFGYTVERMWSLIFQCSRVDVAWRCASMVSRWRVGGDVGDCQCFDE
;
A
#
# COMPACT_ATOMS: atom_id res chain seq x y z
N MET A 1 -0.96 -16.16 32.34
CA MET A 1 0.14 -16.24 31.35
C MET A 1 -0.31 -16.86 30.04
N LEU A 2 -0.97 -18.03 30.01
CA LEU A 2 -1.41 -18.68 28.76
C LEU A 2 -2.25 -17.80 27.80
N PRO A 3 -3.25 -17.00 28.25
CA PRO A 3 -4.06 -16.17 27.35
C PRO A 3 -3.25 -15.04 26.69
N THR A 4 -2.27 -14.49 27.42
CA THR A 4 -1.38 -13.44 26.94
C THR A 4 -0.43 -13.94 25.86
N CYS A 5 0.10 -15.17 26.02
CA CYS A 5 0.94 -15.81 25.01
C CYS A 5 0.14 -16.10 23.72
N VAL A 6 -1.09 -16.60 23.83
CA VAL A 6 -1.94 -16.88 22.65
C VAL A 6 -2.33 -15.57 21.94
N LEU A 7 -2.67 -14.53 22.69
CA LEU A 7 -2.96 -13.21 22.12
C LEU A 7 -1.75 -12.63 21.39
N LEU A 8 -0.55 -12.73 21.98
CA LEU A 8 0.70 -12.31 21.35
C LEU A 8 0.94 -13.07 20.03
N LEU A 9 0.78 -14.39 20.03
CA LEU A 9 0.91 -15.21 18.83
C LEU A 9 -0.11 -14.82 17.74
N ALA A 10 -1.36 -14.55 18.14
CA ALA A 10 -2.39 -14.09 17.22
C ALA A 10 -2.06 -12.72 16.61
N SER A 11 -1.59 -11.77 17.41
CA SER A 11 -1.15 -10.45 16.93
C SER A 11 0.09 -10.52 16.03
N VAL A 12 1.06 -11.38 16.37
CA VAL A 12 2.22 -11.66 15.51
C VAL A 12 1.75 -12.27 14.20
N GLY A 13 0.82 -13.22 14.23
CA GLY A 13 0.22 -13.81 13.04
C GLY A 13 -0.43 -12.77 12.12
N LEU A 14 -1.20 -11.82 12.67
CA LEU A 14 -1.80 -10.71 11.92
C LEU A 14 -0.75 -9.84 11.22
N LEU A 15 0.32 -9.46 11.93
CA LEU A 15 1.39 -8.64 11.36
C LEU A 15 2.21 -9.40 10.31
N LEU A 16 2.55 -10.67 10.55
CA LEU A 16 3.31 -11.49 9.59
C LEU A 16 2.57 -11.73 8.28
N THR A 17 1.25 -11.67 8.32
CA THR A 17 0.40 -11.90 7.14
C THR A 17 -0.06 -10.59 6.49
N GLU A 18 0.21 -9.43 7.12
CA GLU A 18 -0.02 -8.11 6.53
C GLU A 18 1.03 -7.85 5.45
N TYR A 19 0.59 -7.93 4.19
CA TYR A 19 1.48 -7.79 3.04
C TYR A 19 1.67 -6.33 2.62
N ARG A 20 0.90 -5.39 3.19
CA ARG A 20 0.97 -3.94 2.92
C ARG A 20 1.72 -3.15 3.99
N ILE A 21 2.47 -3.80 4.88
CA ILE A 21 3.27 -3.11 5.91
C ILE A 21 4.22 -2.10 5.27
N THR A 22 4.21 -0.85 5.74
CA THR A 22 5.17 0.18 5.32
C THR A 22 6.02 0.62 6.50
N VAL A 23 7.23 1.13 6.23
CA VAL A 23 8.09 1.69 7.28
C VAL A 23 7.40 2.84 8.02
N PRO A 24 6.78 3.83 7.35
CA PRO A 24 5.99 4.86 8.05
C PRO A 24 4.85 4.26 8.87
N GLY A 25 4.15 3.25 8.35
CA GLY A 25 3.09 2.55 9.08
C GLY A 25 3.59 1.89 10.37
N LEU A 26 4.76 1.24 10.33
CA LEU A 26 5.38 0.66 11.52
C LEU A 26 5.80 1.73 12.52
N VAL A 27 6.49 2.78 12.07
CA VAL A 27 6.95 3.87 12.94
C VAL A 27 5.76 4.53 13.63
N MET A 28 4.74 4.91 12.86
CA MET A 28 3.54 5.57 13.41
C MET A 28 2.73 4.63 14.30
N GLY A 29 2.61 3.34 13.93
CA GLY A 29 1.95 2.34 14.76
C GLY A 29 2.65 2.15 16.12
N ILE A 30 3.99 2.06 16.12
CA ILE A 30 4.78 1.95 17.37
C ILE A 30 4.64 3.21 18.21
N LEU A 31 4.80 4.40 17.60
CA LEU A 31 4.66 5.68 18.32
C LEU A 31 3.26 5.84 18.91
N ALA A 32 2.21 5.47 18.18
CA ALA A 32 0.83 5.49 18.68
C ALA A 32 0.67 4.60 19.93
N MET A 33 1.23 3.39 19.90
CA MET A 33 1.20 2.47 21.05
C MET A 33 1.98 3.02 22.26
N VAL A 34 3.16 3.60 22.03
CA VAL A 34 3.98 4.21 23.09
C VAL A 34 3.25 5.41 23.71
N PHE A 35 2.73 6.33 22.90
CA PHE A 35 2.02 7.51 23.40
C PHE A 35 0.73 7.15 24.14
N ALA A 36 -0.02 6.14 23.67
CA ALA A 36 -1.15 5.62 24.41
C ALA A 36 -0.74 5.06 25.79
N GLY A 37 0.39 4.34 25.85
CA GLY A 37 0.97 3.85 27.10
C GLY A 37 1.39 4.96 28.06
N VAL A 38 2.09 5.99 27.56
CA VAL A 38 2.53 7.14 28.36
C VAL A 38 1.33 7.93 28.89
N ALA A 39 0.35 8.23 28.03
CA ALA A 39 -0.87 8.92 28.44
C ALA A 39 -1.58 8.17 29.58
N ARG A 40 -1.64 6.84 29.49
CA ARG A 40 -2.20 6.00 30.56
C ARG A 40 -1.38 6.04 31.86
N GLY A 41 -0.05 6.01 31.77
CA GLY A 41 0.83 6.10 32.95
C GLY A 41 0.68 7.43 33.68
N LEU A 42 0.66 8.54 32.93
CA LEU A 42 0.42 9.88 33.46
C LEU A 42 -0.98 9.98 34.10
N TRP A 43 -1.98 9.41 33.44
CA TRP A 43 -3.35 9.36 33.95
C TRP A 43 -3.46 8.63 35.29
N LYS A 44 -2.87 7.43 35.40
CA LYS A 44 -2.85 6.69 36.67
C LYS A 44 -2.16 7.49 37.77
N THR A 45 -1.06 8.16 37.43
CA THR A 45 -0.35 9.05 38.36
C THR A 45 -1.24 10.20 38.83
N ALA A 46 -2.00 10.82 37.92
CA ALA A 46 -2.95 11.88 38.26
C ALA A 46 -4.09 11.36 39.18
N ILE A 47 -4.66 10.18 38.90
CA ILE A 47 -5.68 9.56 39.78
C ILE A 47 -5.13 9.33 41.18
N MET A 48 -3.90 8.81 41.30
CA MET A 48 -3.30 8.51 42.60
C MET A 48 -3.11 9.76 43.46
N HIS A 49 -2.85 10.92 42.85
CA HIS A 49 -2.55 12.16 43.57
C HIS A 49 -3.75 13.11 43.72
N GLN A 50 -4.74 13.04 42.84
CA GLN A 50 -5.92 13.93 42.82
C GLN A 50 -7.21 13.19 42.45
N PRO A 51 -7.69 12.24 43.27
CA PRO A 51 -8.85 11.40 42.96
C PRO A 51 -10.16 12.20 42.83
N ASP A 52 -10.35 13.24 43.67
CA ASP A 52 -11.61 13.97 43.80
C ASP A 52 -11.88 14.95 42.63
N VAL A 53 -10.82 15.42 41.95
CA VAL A 53 -10.93 16.32 40.78
C VAL A 53 -11.26 15.52 39.52
N LEU A 54 -10.83 14.26 39.47
CA LEU A 54 -10.98 13.40 38.30
C LEU A 54 -12.28 12.60 38.29
N SER A 55 -12.85 12.26 39.46
CA SER A 55 -14.07 11.44 39.56
C SER A 55 -15.31 12.12 38.94
N ASN A 56 -15.30 13.44 38.78
CA ASN A 56 -16.42 14.23 38.23
C ASN A 56 -16.35 14.47 36.72
N ASN A 57 -15.31 14.02 36.02
CA ASN A 57 -15.07 14.45 34.65
C ASN A 57 -15.48 13.37 33.61
N VAL A 58 -16.79 13.28 33.37
CA VAL A 58 -17.46 12.30 32.46
C VAL A 58 -17.01 12.44 30.99
N ASN A 59 -16.37 13.54 30.61
CA ASN A 59 -15.97 13.84 29.22
C ASN A 59 -14.60 13.27 28.79
N GLN A 60 -13.94 12.46 29.62
CA GLN A 60 -12.56 12.04 29.36
C GLN A 60 -12.41 10.94 28.31
N ALA A 61 -13.39 10.04 28.19
CA ALA A 61 -13.43 9.09 27.08
C ALA A 61 -13.57 9.82 25.73
N SER A 62 -14.36 10.90 25.71
CA SER A 62 -14.54 11.76 24.54
C SER A 62 -13.23 12.47 24.17
N LEU A 63 -12.45 12.95 25.15
CA LEU A 63 -11.15 13.58 24.91
C LEU A 63 -10.11 12.63 24.30
N HIS A 64 -10.04 11.38 24.77
CA HIS A 64 -9.13 10.38 24.17
C HIS A 64 -9.56 10.01 22.74
N VAL A 65 -10.87 9.93 22.50
CA VAL A 65 -11.42 9.69 21.17
C VAL A 65 -11.11 10.86 20.23
N ILE A 66 -11.26 12.10 20.71
CA ILE A 66 -10.93 13.32 19.95
C ILE A 66 -9.43 13.38 19.67
N ALA A 67 -8.57 13.09 20.64
CA ALA A 67 -7.13 13.09 20.46
C ALA A 67 -6.67 11.99 19.48
N GLY A 68 -7.19 10.78 19.61
CA GLY A 68 -6.93 9.68 18.67
C GLY A 68 -7.42 9.99 17.27
N ALA A 69 -8.60 10.61 17.13
CA ALA A 69 -9.13 11.07 15.86
C ALA A 69 -8.29 12.19 15.24
N LEU A 70 -7.80 13.15 16.04
CA LEU A 70 -6.89 14.21 15.61
C LEU A 70 -5.55 13.65 15.13
N VAL A 71 -4.94 12.74 15.89
CA VAL A 71 -3.69 12.08 15.47
C VAL A 71 -3.91 11.25 14.21
N GLY A 72 -5.03 10.53 14.11
CA GLY A 72 -5.40 9.78 12.92
C GLY A 72 -5.60 10.69 11.69
N ALA A 73 -6.29 11.81 11.87
CA ALA A 73 -6.51 12.80 10.82
C ALA A 73 -5.19 13.47 10.39
N LEU A 74 -4.36 13.92 11.34
CA LEU A 74 -3.04 14.50 11.06
C LEU A 74 -2.13 13.50 10.36
N SER A 75 -2.11 12.25 10.81
CA SER A 75 -1.33 11.19 10.16
C SER A 75 -1.84 10.90 8.76
N ALA A 76 -3.16 10.90 8.54
CA ALA A 76 -3.74 10.75 7.20
C ALA A 76 -3.43 11.95 6.29
N ILE A 77 -3.36 13.17 6.84
CA ILE A 77 -2.99 14.37 6.09
C ILE A 77 -1.50 14.34 5.72
N ILE A 78 -0.63 13.99 6.67
CA ILE A 78 0.82 14.01 6.50
C ILE A 78 1.30 12.82 5.64
N PHE A 79 0.69 11.64 5.81
CA PHE A 79 1.17 10.39 5.22
C PHE A 79 0.17 9.69 4.27
N GLY A 80 -1.11 10.03 4.33
CA GLY A 80 -2.18 9.36 3.56
C GLY A 80 -2.55 10.03 2.24
N LEU A 81 -2.09 11.27 1.98
CA LEU A 81 -2.42 11.99 0.76
C LEU A 81 -1.34 11.74 -0.30
N ASN A 82 -1.60 10.75 -1.16
CA ASN A 82 -0.99 10.66 -2.48
C ASN A 82 -1.40 11.87 -3.32
N GLY A 83 -0.72 13.00 -3.14
CA GLY A 83 -0.60 14.02 -4.18
C GLY A 83 -1.37 15.34 -3.98
N HIS A 84 -2.49 15.40 -3.24
CA HIS A 84 -3.17 16.69 -3.02
C HIS A 84 -3.78 16.84 -1.64
N ILE A 85 -3.42 17.93 -0.95
CA ILE A 85 -3.96 18.38 0.33
C ILE A 85 -5.50 18.66 0.28
N PHE A 86 -6.12 18.64 -0.91
CA PHE A 86 -7.52 19.03 -1.10
C PHE A 86 -8.44 18.09 -1.90
N ALA A 87 -8.01 16.88 -2.26
CA ALA A 87 -8.90 15.91 -2.91
C ALA A 87 -9.45 14.87 -1.92
N ILE A 88 -10.07 15.32 -0.82
CA ILE A 88 -10.98 14.45 -0.06
C ILE A 88 -12.22 14.30 -0.94
N GLY A 89 -12.16 13.41 -1.93
CA GLY A 89 -13.37 12.95 -2.60
C GLY A 89 -14.34 12.44 -1.52
N ALA A 90 -15.61 12.82 -1.61
CA ALA A 90 -16.63 12.51 -0.61
C ALA A 90 -16.70 11.01 -0.22
N GLY A 91 -16.26 10.10 -1.10
CA GLY A 91 -16.17 8.65 -0.83
C GLY A 91 -15.07 8.22 0.16
N ASN A 92 -13.98 8.98 0.28
CA ASN A 92 -12.87 8.67 1.20
C ASN A 92 -13.09 9.23 2.60
N GLY A 93 -13.89 10.29 2.74
CA GLY A 93 -14.18 10.94 4.03
C GLY A 93 -14.86 10.01 5.05
N LEU A 94 -15.79 9.18 4.58
CA LEU A 94 -16.46 8.18 5.41
C LEU A 94 -15.53 7.03 5.81
N LEU A 95 -14.65 6.55 4.92
CA LEU A 95 -13.63 5.55 5.28
C LEU A 95 -12.65 6.11 6.30
N LEU A 96 -12.18 7.34 6.11
CA LEU A 96 -11.30 8.04 7.04
C LEU A 96 -11.98 8.23 8.40
N SER A 97 -13.27 8.56 8.41
CA SER A 97 -14.07 8.70 9.63
C SER A 97 -14.26 7.36 10.33
N VAL A 98 -14.60 6.29 9.60
CA VAL A 98 -14.70 4.93 10.15
C VAL A 98 -13.35 4.48 10.70
N ASN A 99 -12.24 4.73 10.01
CA ASN A 99 -10.91 4.36 10.46
C ASN A 99 -10.45 5.19 11.66
N ALA A 100 -10.72 6.50 11.67
CA ALA A 100 -10.44 7.38 12.81
C ALA A 100 -11.26 6.97 14.05
N VAL A 101 -12.55 6.69 13.89
CA VAL A 101 -13.42 6.18 14.97
C VAL A 101 -12.96 4.80 15.44
N SER A 102 -12.61 3.91 14.52
CA SER A 102 -12.11 2.56 14.85
C SER A 102 -10.77 2.62 15.58
N THR A 103 -9.87 3.53 15.17
CA THR A 103 -8.58 3.76 15.81
C THR A 103 -8.74 4.41 17.19
N ALA A 104 -9.60 5.43 17.29
CA ALA A 104 -9.93 6.07 18.56
C ALA A 104 -10.58 5.10 19.55
N MET A 105 -11.44 4.21 19.05
CA MET A 105 -11.96 3.10 19.84
C MET A 105 -10.83 2.12 20.17
N ALA A 106 -10.02 1.65 19.23
CA ALA A 106 -8.89 0.75 19.53
C ALA A 106 -7.91 1.34 20.56
N MET A 107 -7.69 2.66 20.59
CA MET A 107 -6.91 3.35 21.63
C MET A 107 -7.65 3.41 22.97
N LYS A 108 -8.97 3.67 22.96
CA LYS A 108 -9.82 3.63 24.17
C LYS A 108 -9.89 2.23 24.78
N LEU A 109 -9.98 1.21 23.92
CA LEU A 109 -10.05 -0.21 24.27
C LEU A 109 -8.67 -0.78 24.60
N GLY A 110 -7.63 -0.23 23.97
CA GLY A 110 -6.21 -0.52 24.13
C GLY A 110 -5.62 0.07 25.40
N LYS A 111 -6.11 -0.39 26.55
CA LYS A 111 -5.29 -0.47 27.77
C LYS A 111 -3.98 -1.16 27.37
N SER A 112 -2.87 -0.41 27.26
CA SER A 112 -1.59 -0.85 26.66
C SER A 112 -1.29 -2.35 26.79
N MET A 113 -1.16 -3.06 25.66
CA MET A 113 -0.74 -4.47 25.63
C MET A 113 0.72 -4.66 26.08
N VAL A 114 1.55 -3.62 25.93
CA VAL A 114 2.98 -3.65 26.27
C VAL A 114 3.19 -3.37 27.76
N LEU A 115 2.30 -2.59 28.36
CA LEU A 115 2.26 -2.29 29.78
C LEU A 115 0.84 -2.55 30.28
N PRO A 116 0.47 -3.82 30.52
CA PRO A 116 -0.75 -4.17 31.22
C PRO A 116 -0.56 -3.75 32.68
N VAL A 117 -0.65 -2.45 32.93
CA VAL A 117 -0.71 -1.94 34.29
C VAL A 117 -2.10 -2.29 34.77
N ASP A 118 -2.19 -3.30 35.64
CA ASP A 118 -3.45 -3.68 36.25
C ASP A 118 -4.07 -2.44 36.94
N ASP A 119 -5.40 -2.34 36.84
CA ASP A 119 -6.21 -1.32 37.51
C ASP A 119 -6.29 -1.57 39.04
N GLU A 120 -5.31 -2.28 39.64
CA GLU A 120 -5.28 -2.66 41.06
C GLU A 120 -5.21 -1.47 42.02
N VAL A 121 -4.79 -0.29 41.56
CA VAL A 121 -4.66 0.89 42.43
C VAL A 121 -6.02 1.55 42.72
N ALA A 122 -7.10 1.13 42.06
CA ALA A 122 -8.48 1.57 42.37
C ALA A 122 -9.24 0.58 43.27
N SER A 123 -8.54 -0.25 44.04
CA SER A 123 -9.09 -1.34 44.86
C SER A 123 -9.98 -0.92 46.06
N THR A 124 -10.30 0.36 46.21
CA THR A 124 -11.10 0.87 47.36
C THR A 124 -12.47 1.45 47.00
N SER A 125 -12.86 1.54 45.72
CA SER A 125 -14.19 2.08 45.36
C SER A 125 -15.14 1.03 44.76
N LEU A 126 -16.41 1.12 45.15
CA LEU A 126 -17.55 0.26 44.77
C LEU A 126 -17.81 0.19 43.24
N HIS A 127 -17.12 1.00 42.44
CA HIS A 127 -17.28 1.14 40.99
C HIS A 127 -16.51 0.09 40.15
N THR A 128 -15.74 -0.80 40.76
CA THR A 128 -14.84 -1.74 40.06
C THR A 128 -15.47 -3.09 39.70
N ILE A 129 -16.74 -3.34 40.03
CA ILE A 129 -17.38 -4.65 39.84
C ILE A 129 -17.80 -4.90 38.37
N ASP A 130 -17.70 -3.88 37.51
CA ASP A 130 -18.15 -3.95 36.10
C ASP A 130 -16.99 -4.04 35.09
N ALA A 131 -15.72 -3.97 35.52
CA ALA A 131 -14.54 -4.01 34.65
C ALA A 131 -14.47 -5.21 33.68
N PRO A 132 -14.80 -6.46 34.09
CA PRO A 132 -14.81 -7.60 33.18
C PRO A 132 -15.93 -7.52 32.12
N VAL A 133 -17.06 -6.88 32.44
CA VAL A 133 -18.18 -6.69 31.52
C VAL A 133 -17.81 -5.68 30.44
N TYR A 134 -17.11 -4.60 30.80
CA TYR A 134 -16.60 -3.63 29.83
C TYR A 134 -15.67 -4.28 28.80
N HIS A 135 -14.75 -5.16 29.23
CA HIS A 135 -13.82 -5.84 28.32
C HIS A 135 -14.50 -6.76 27.27
N ILE A 136 -15.67 -7.33 27.57
CA ILE A 136 -16.45 -8.10 26.59
C ILE A 136 -17.07 -7.15 25.56
N PHE A 137 -17.63 -6.02 26.01
CA PHE A 137 -18.17 -5.01 25.10
C PHE A 137 -17.08 -4.39 24.23
N ASP A 138 -15.87 -4.24 24.76
CA ASP A 138 -14.71 -3.76 24.02
C ASP A 138 -14.37 -4.72 22.86
N ALA A 139 -14.24 -6.02 23.13
CA ALA A 139 -13.97 -7.03 22.10
C ALA A 139 -15.07 -7.09 21.03
N LEU A 140 -16.34 -7.01 21.44
CA LEU A 140 -17.48 -6.94 20.50
C LEU A 140 -17.45 -5.67 19.66
N THR A 141 -17.07 -4.54 20.25
CA THR A 141 -16.96 -3.26 19.56
C THR A 141 -15.85 -3.30 18.50
N VAL A 142 -14.67 -3.83 18.83
CA VAL A 142 -13.59 -4.04 17.85
C VAL A 142 -14.05 -4.95 16.72
N ALA A 143 -14.73 -6.06 17.03
CA ALA A 143 -15.24 -6.99 16.03
C ALA A 143 -16.26 -6.33 15.08
N VAL A 144 -17.17 -5.51 15.60
CA VAL A 144 -18.15 -4.77 14.79
C VAL A 144 -17.45 -3.77 13.88
N PHE A 145 -16.59 -2.91 14.43
CA PHE A 145 -15.91 -1.88 13.64
C PHE A 145 -14.96 -2.46 12.60
N ALA A 146 -14.20 -3.50 12.94
CA ALA A 146 -13.34 -4.21 11.99
C ALA A 146 -14.17 -4.89 10.89
N GLY A 147 -15.30 -5.51 11.24
CA GLY A 147 -16.22 -6.09 10.26
C GLY A 147 -16.84 -5.04 9.33
N ILE A 148 -17.26 -3.89 9.86
CA ILE A 148 -17.80 -2.76 9.07
C ILE A 148 -16.71 -2.21 8.17
N ALA A 149 -15.51 -1.92 8.68
CA ALA A 149 -14.40 -1.41 7.91
C ALA A 149 -13.98 -2.40 6.81
N GLY A 150 -13.94 -3.70 7.11
CA GLY A 150 -13.68 -4.78 6.15
C GLY A 150 -14.73 -4.86 5.05
N CYS A 151 -16.02 -4.89 5.41
CA CYS A 151 -17.12 -4.84 4.44
C CYS A 151 -17.08 -3.57 3.60
N TYR A 152 -16.88 -2.41 4.22
CA TYR A 152 -16.83 -1.12 3.55
C TYR A 152 -15.67 -1.06 2.56
N SER A 153 -14.45 -1.45 2.98
CA SER A 153 -13.30 -1.55 2.08
C SER A 153 -13.63 -2.47 0.90
N THR A 154 -14.14 -3.67 1.20
CA THR A 154 -14.44 -4.65 0.15
C THR A 154 -15.58 -4.22 -0.79
N LEU A 155 -16.53 -3.40 -0.33
CA LEU A 155 -17.66 -2.94 -1.12
C LEU A 155 -17.34 -1.69 -1.94
N LEU A 156 -16.74 -0.66 -1.32
CA LEU A 156 -16.52 0.64 -1.93
C LEU A 156 -15.17 0.77 -2.62
N THR A 157 -14.11 0.23 -2.02
CA THR A 157 -12.82 0.15 -2.72
C THR A 157 -12.75 -1.11 -3.60
N ARG A 158 -13.78 -1.97 -3.56
CA ARG A 158 -13.85 -3.32 -4.16
C ARG A 158 -12.79 -4.29 -3.64
N ARG A 159 -12.14 -3.97 -2.51
CA ARG A 159 -10.82 -4.54 -2.21
C ARG A 159 -10.62 -4.82 -0.73
N SER A 160 -10.49 -6.10 -0.45
CA SER A 160 -9.76 -6.63 0.68
C SER A 160 -9.10 -7.92 0.20
N TYR A 161 -7.79 -8.03 0.39
CA TYR A 161 -7.03 -9.27 0.14
C TYR A 161 -6.60 -9.88 1.47
N ALA A 162 -7.48 -9.77 2.46
CA ALA A 162 -7.22 -10.35 3.76
C ALA A 162 -7.13 -11.86 3.59
N ASN A 163 -6.04 -12.42 4.08
CA ASN A 163 -5.80 -13.85 4.02
C ASN A 163 -6.66 -14.58 5.06
N ILE A 164 -7.02 -15.84 4.81
CA ILE A 164 -7.69 -16.71 5.79
C ILE A 164 -6.91 -16.78 7.11
N TYR A 165 -5.57 -16.77 7.07
CA TYR A 165 -4.75 -16.73 8.29
C TYR A 165 -4.95 -15.43 9.06
N GLN A 166 -5.04 -14.26 8.38
CA GLN A 166 -5.36 -12.99 9.03
C GLN A 166 -6.74 -13.05 9.69
N PHE A 167 -7.72 -13.58 8.97
CA PHE A 167 -9.08 -13.74 9.48
C PHE A 167 -9.11 -14.62 10.74
N CYS A 168 -8.41 -15.77 10.72
CA CYS A 168 -8.32 -16.68 11.87
C CYS A 168 -7.57 -16.05 13.05
N CYS A 169 -6.43 -15.39 12.80
CA CYS A 169 -5.67 -14.72 13.86
C CYS A 169 -6.46 -13.59 14.51
N PHE A 170 -7.25 -12.82 13.74
CA PHE A 170 -8.14 -11.79 14.28
C PHE A 170 -9.17 -12.37 15.25
N TRP A 171 -9.84 -13.46 14.86
CA TRP A 171 -10.83 -14.12 15.71
C TRP A 171 -10.20 -14.79 16.92
N LEU A 172 -9.01 -15.39 16.78
CA LEU A 172 -8.26 -15.94 17.90
C LEU A 172 -7.92 -14.84 18.92
N ALA A 173 -7.45 -13.67 18.47
CA ALA A 173 -7.18 -12.54 19.34
C ALA A 173 -8.46 -12.06 20.06
N THR A 174 -9.55 -11.88 19.32
CA THR A 174 -10.83 -11.40 19.85
C THR A 174 -11.44 -12.35 20.88
N THR A 175 -11.40 -13.66 20.60
CA THR A 175 -11.90 -14.69 21.52
C THR A 175 -11.04 -14.81 22.77
N CYS A 176 -9.72 -14.66 22.67
CA CYS A 176 -8.83 -14.62 23.83
C CYS A 176 -9.17 -13.44 24.77
N ILE A 177 -9.38 -12.25 24.20
CA ILE A 177 -9.78 -11.06 24.96
C ILE A 177 -11.14 -11.29 25.64
N GLY A 178 -12.14 -11.79 24.92
CA GLY A 178 -13.46 -12.06 25.45
C GLY A 178 -13.51 -13.16 26.51
N SER A 179 -12.78 -14.27 26.31
CA SER A 179 -12.72 -15.40 27.24
C SER A 179 -12.02 -15.03 28.55
N TRP A 180 -10.92 -14.28 28.47
CA TRP A 180 -10.25 -13.75 29.65
C TRP A 180 -11.17 -12.86 30.48
N ALA A 181 -11.93 -11.97 29.82
CA ALA A 181 -12.91 -11.11 30.47
C ALA A 181 -14.05 -11.91 31.14
N TRP A 182 -14.58 -12.93 30.45
CA TRP A 182 -15.65 -13.79 30.97
C TRP A 182 -15.23 -14.58 32.22
N SER A 183 -14.00 -15.12 32.23
CA SER A 183 -13.48 -15.91 33.37
C SER A 183 -13.38 -15.12 34.69
N ARG A 184 -13.39 -13.78 34.63
CA ARG A 184 -13.31 -12.87 35.77
C ARG A 184 -14.67 -12.32 36.20
N VAL A 185 -15.77 -12.70 35.54
CA VAL A 185 -17.13 -12.32 35.96
C VAL A 185 -17.60 -13.25 37.10
N PRO A 186 -17.93 -12.74 38.30
CA PRO A 186 -18.41 -13.57 39.40
C PRO A 186 -19.75 -14.25 39.04
N PRO A 187 -19.95 -15.55 39.38
CA PRO A 187 -21.14 -16.31 39.00
C PRO A 187 -22.46 -15.74 39.57
N ALA A 188 -22.40 -14.96 40.66
CA ALA A 188 -23.58 -14.34 41.29
C ALA A 188 -24.24 -13.20 40.49
N ARG A 189 -23.66 -12.76 39.36
CA ARG A 189 -24.17 -11.60 38.58
C ARG A 189 -24.68 -11.91 37.17
N LEU A 190 -24.68 -13.17 36.71
CA LEU A 190 -25.21 -13.51 35.39
C LEU A 190 -26.68 -13.08 35.12
N PRO A 191 -27.60 -13.00 36.10
CA PRO A 191 -28.96 -12.49 35.84
C PRO A 191 -29.10 -10.96 35.91
N ASN A 192 -28.12 -10.24 36.47
CA ASN A 192 -28.28 -8.85 36.92
C ASN A 192 -27.19 -7.90 36.40
N THR A 193 -26.69 -8.11 35.18
CA THR A 193 -26.05 -7.04 34.39
C THR A 193 -27.11 -6.02 33.95
N ARG A 194 -27.64 -5.29 34.95
CA ARG A 194 -28.57 -4.17 34.76
C ARG A 194 -27.78 -3.01 34.16
N PHE A 195 -28.21 -2.59 32.97
CA PHE A 195 -28.04 -1.26 32.37
C PHE A 195 -27.49 -0.20 33.33
N ALA A 196 -26.18 0.06 33.29
CA ALA A 196 -25.62 1.33 33.73
C ALA A 196 -25.79 2.35 32.58
N TYR A 197 -27.03 2.78 32.36
CA TYR A 197 -27.34 3.94 31.51
C TYR A 197 -28.14 5.03 32.23
N ASN A 198 -28.38 4.89 33.54
CA ASN A 198 -29.07 5.92 34.33
C ASN A 198 -28.16 6.43 35.44
N SER A 199 -27.21 7.29 35.07
CA SER A 199 -26.64 8.28 36.01
C SER A 199 -27.26 9.67 35.80
N TYR A 200 -28.26 9.81 34.92
CA TYR A 200 -29.07 11.02 34.80
C TYR A 200 -30.45 10.79 35.43
N GLY A 201 -30.81 11.67 36.36
CA GLY A 201 -32.19 11.81 36.83
C GLY A 201 -32.40 11.45 38.30
N ARG A 202 -32.00 12.34 39.21
CA ARG A 202 -32.67 12.46 40.50
C ARG A 202 -33.59 13.68 40.47
N ILE A 203 -34.74 13.54 39.81
CA ILE A 203 -35.93 14.33 40.14
C ILE A 203 -37.06 13.34 40.43
N ARG A 204 -37.65 13.54 41.59
CA ARG A 204 -38.71 12.78 42.23
C ARG A 204 -40.02 12.94 41.45
N SER A 205 -40.72 11.85 41.11
CA SER A 205 -42.13 11.62 41.46
C SER A 205 -42.77 10.47 40.67
N SER A 206 -43.62 9.74 41.40
CA SER A 206 -44.78 8.95 40.97
C SER A 206 -44.62 7.77 40.00
N SER A 207 -45.00 6.62 40.54
CA SER A 207 -45.28 5.33 39.93
C SER A 207 -46.21 5.37 38.71
N VAL A 208 -45.72 4.84 37.58
CA VAL A 208 -46.55 4.09 36.62
C VAL A 208 -45.73 2.87 36.16
N SER A 209 -46.18 1.68 36.55
CA SER A 209 -45.63 0.42 36.09
C SER A 209 -46.10 0.14 34.66
N LEU A 210 -45.21 0.27 33.67
CA LEU A 210 -45.39 -0.29 32.34
C LEU A 210 -44.39 -1.43 32.15
N SER A 211 -44.88 -2.66 32.13
CA SER A 211 -44.10 -3.86 31.85
C SER A 211 -43.76 -3.97 30.37
N LEU A 212 -42.48 -3.96 30.00
CA LEU A 212 -42.00 -4.40 28.68
C LEU A 212 -41.15 -5.69 28.81
N PRO A 213 -41.52 -6.80 28.13
CA PRO A 213 -40.73 -8.02 28.08
C PRO A 213 -39.97 -8.15 26.74
N THR A 214 -38.71 -7.69 26.63
CA THR A 214 -37.92 -7.84 25.37
C THR A 214 -36.39 -7.97 25.53
N LYS A 215 -35.86 -8.42 26.69
CA LYS A 215 -34.39 -8.37 26.95
C LYS A 215 -33.58 -9.57 26.43
N SER A 216 -34.20 -10.72 26.19
CA SER A 216 -33.50 -11.92 25.69
C SER A 216 -33.28 -11.84 24.17
N LEU A 217 -34.31 -11.44 23.42
CA LEU A 217 -34.30 -11.33 21.96
C LEU A 217 -33.19 -10.39 21.45
N SER A 218 -32.98 -9.25 22.13
CA SER A 218 -31.97 -8.25 21.75
C SER A 218 -30.53 -8.79 21.78
N LYS A 219 -30.19 -9.69 22.70
CA LYS A 219 -28.84 -10.29 22.80
C LYS A 219 -28.58 -11.26 21.64
N TYR A 220 -29.58 -12.09 21.30
CA TYR A 220 -29.50 -12.99 20.16
C TYR A 220 -29.42 -12.22 18.84
N LEU A 221 -30.20 -11.14 18.70
CA LEU A 221 -30.18 -10.27 17.52
C LEU A 221 -28.80 -9.60 17.33
N LEU A 222 -28.14 -9.16 18.40
CA LEU A 222 -26.79 -8.59 18.32
C LEU A 222 -25.77 -9.64 17.84
N GLY A 223 -25.79 -10.84 18.42
CA GLY A 223 -24.91 -11.94 18.02
C GLY A 223 -25.12 -12.36 16.56
N ILE A 224 -26.38 -12.48 16.13
CA ILE A 224 -26.74 -12.76 14.74
C ILE A 224 -26.24 -11.65 13.82
N SER A 225 -26.36 -10.39 14.21
CA SER A 225 -25.90 -9.25 13.40
C SER A 225 -24.39 -9.27 13.20
N ILE A 226 -23.62 -9.55 14.25
CA ILE A 226 -22.15 -9.67 14.17
C ILE A 226 -21.76 -10.86 13.29
N ALA A 227 -22.39 -12.03 13.50
CA ALA A 227 -22.13 -13.20 12.68
C ALA A 227 -22.44 -12.93 11.20
N SER A 228 -23.57 -12.28 10.92
CA SER A 228 -24.00 -11.91 9.56
C SER A 228 -23.02 -10.93 8.91
N LEU A 229 -22.55 -9.92 9.66
CA LEU A 229 -21.55 -8.97 9.20
C LEU A 229 -20.24 -9.65 8.80
N TRP A 230 -19.76 -10.59 9.60
CA TRP A 230 -18.50 -11.29 9.34
C TRP A 230 -18.62 -12.37 8.27
N ILE A 231 -19.79 -13.02 8.15
CA ILE A 231 -20.11 -13.88 7.01
C ILE A 231 -20.12 -13.02 5.73
N ALA A 232 -20.78 -11.85 5.76
CA ALA A 232 -20.77 -10.93 4.64
C ALA A 232 -19.34 -10.51 4.28
N TYR A 233 -18.53 -10.08 5.26
CA TYR A 233 -17.13 -9.73 5.02
C TYR A 233 -16.34 -10.89 4.41
N GLY A 234 -16.46 -12.10 4.97
CA GLY A 234 -15.80 -13.30 4.45
C GLY A 234 -16.20 -13.60 3.02
N VAL A 235 -17.50 -13.62 2.71
CA VAL A 235 -18.00 -13.81 1.35
C VAL A 235 -17.47 -12.72 0.42
N LEU A 236 -17.57 -11.46 0.83
CA LEU A 236 -17.11 -10.32 0.01
C LEU A 236 -15.60 -10.36 -0.27
N ASN A 237 -14.78 -10.71 0.73
CA ASN A 237 -13.31 -10.72 0.65
C ASN A 237 -12.78 -11.92 -0.17
N PHE A 238 -13.41 -13.09 -0.03
CA PHE A 238 -12.93 -14.32 -0.67
C PHE A 238 -13.64 -14.65 -1.98
N THR A 239 -14.72 -13.95 -2.33
CA THR A 239 -15.31 -14.05 -3.67
C THR A 239 -14.55 -13.15 -4.63
N GLU A 240 -13.82 -13.74 -5.57
CA GLU A 240 -13.16 -12.96 -6.62
C GLU A 240 -14.19 -12.19 -7.44
N ARG A 241 -14.00 -10.88 -7.52
CA ARG A 241 -14.75 -10.01 -8.42
C ARG A 241 -13.87 -9.76 -9.64
N PRO A 242 -14.23 -10.25 -10.82
CA PRO A 242 -13.48 -9.94 -12.03
C PRO A 242 -13.55 -8.43 -12.28
N GLU A 243 -12.42 -7.74 -12.13
CA GLU A 243 -12.26 -6.40 -12.73
C GLU A 243 -12.21 -6.58 -14.25
N PRO A 244 -12.88 -5.71 -15.03
CA PRO A 244 -12.77 -5.73 -16.47
C PRO A 244 -11.30 -5.71 -16.89
N ARG A 245 -10.85 -6.77 -17.55
CA ARG A 245 -9.49 -6.80 -18.09
C ARG A 245 -9.50 -5.96 -19.36
N MET A 246 -8.69 -4.90 -19.34
CA MET A 246 -8.41 -4.14 -20.56
C MET A 246 -7.76 -5.07 -21.58
N PRO A 247 -8.14 -4.98 -22.87
CA PRO A 247 -7.51 -5.77 -23.91
C PRO A 247 -6.02 -5.41 -23.98
N VAL A 248 -5.17 -6.43 -24.09
CA VAL A 248 -3.73 -6.26 -24.27
C VAL A 248 -3.41 -6.61 -25.72
N ALA A 249 -2.87 -5.65 -26.45
CA ALA A 249 -2.28 -5.86 -27.76
C ALA A 249 -0.86 -6.43 -27.58
N LEU A 250 -0.61 -7.59 -28.18
CA LEU A 250 0.69 -8.28 -28.15
C LEU A 250 1.09 -8.64 -29.58
N ASP A 251 2.34 -8.34 -29.96
CA ASP A 251 2.90 -8.87 -31.21
C ASP A 251 3.32 -10.33 -31.00
N ARG A 252 2.39 -11.25 -31.25
CA ARG A 252 2.64 -12.70 -31.17
C ARG A 252 3.39 -13.26 -32.39
N ASN A 253 3.58 -12.46 -33.43
CA ASN A 253 4.26 -12.89 -34.66
C ASN A 253 5.77 -12.64 -34.60
N TYR A 254 6.22 -11.78 -33.69
CA TYR A 254 7.63 -11.52 -33.49
C TYR A 254 8.37 -12.73 -32.91
N VAL A 255 9.48 -13.11 -33.56
CA VAL A 255 10.35 -14.21 -33.11
C VAL A 255 11.68 -13.64 -32.63
N PRO A 256 11.91 -13.56 -31.30
CA PRO A 256 13.13 -13.00 -30.74
C PRO A 256 14.33 -13.92 -30.96
N GLN A 257 15.49 -13.33 -31.27
CA GLN A 257 16.76 -14.06 -31.43
C GLN A 257 17.53 -14.20 -30.11
N ILE A 258 17.32 -13.28 -29.19
CA ILE A 258 17.98 -13.22 -27.89
C ILE A 258 16.90 -13.51 -26.83
N PRO A 259 17.05 -14.51 -25.95
CA PRO A 259 15.97 -14.82 -25.01
C PRO A 259 15.96 -13.92 -23.76
N MET A 260 17.07 -13.26 -23.42
CA MET A 260 17.13 -12.29 -22.31
C MET A 260 18.23 -11.27 -22.56
N GLU A 261 17.90 -10.00 -22.37
CA GLU A 261 18.87 -8.89 -22.39
C GLU A 261 18.73 -8.02 -21.15
N ILE A 262 19.85 -7.52 -20.64
CA ILE A 262 19.92 -6.50 -19.58
C ILE A 262 20.50 -5.24 -20.22
N VAL A 263 19.71 -4.17 -20.20
CA VAL A 263 20.08 -2.86 -20.76
C VAL A 263 20.36 -1.91 -19.60
N ILE A 264 21.59 -1.40 -19.54
CA ILE A 264 22.04 -0.50 -18.46
C ILE A 264 22.30 0.89 -19.03
N SER A 265 21.62 1.89 -18.48
CA SER A 265 21.94 3.31 -18.69
C SER A 265 22.96 3.76 -17.64
N MET A 266 24.13 4.21 -18.08
CA MET A 266 25.18 4.75 -17.20
C MET A 266 25.66 6.13 -17.67
N TYR A 267 26.06 6.98 -16.73
CA TYR A 267 26.77 8.22 -16.95
C TYR A 267 28.19 8.15 -16.37
N LYS A 268 28.34 8.33 -15.05
CA LYS A 268 29.63 8.40 -14.34
C LYS A 268 29.71 7.47 -13.14
N GLU A 269 28.82 6.49 -13.06
CA GLU A 269 28.78 5.52 -11.99
C GLU A 269 30.06 4.69 -11.96
N PRO A 270 30.57 4.32 -10.76
CA PRO A 270 31.80 3.57 -10.62
C PRO A 270 31.66 2.16 -11.21
N LEU A 271 32.64 1.75 -12.03
CA LEU A 271 32.64 0.45 -12.71
C LEU A 271 32.63 -0.74 -11.73
N ASP A 272 33.22 -0.62 -10.54
CA ASP A 272 33.18 -1.66 -9.50
C ASP A 272 31.75 -1.87 -8.95
N GLY A 273 30.97 -0.78 -8.87
CA GLY A 273 29.56 -0.83 -8.50
C GLY A 273 28.75 -1.59 -9.55
N ILE A 274 28.97 -1.29 -10.83
CA ILE A 274 28.32 -1.96 -11.95
C ILE A 274 28.75 -3.44 -12.02
N ALA A 275 30.03 -3.75 -11.83
CA ALA A 275 30.49 -5.13 -11.78
C ALA A 275 29.83 -5.93 -10.65
N THR A 276 29.60 -5.30 -9.50
CA THR A 276 28.86 -5.90 -8.38
C THR A 276 27.39 -6.13 -8.73
N LEU A 277 26.74 -5.15 -9.35
CA LEU A 277 25.38 -5.28 -9.89
C LEU A 277 25.27 -6.47 -10.83
N LEU A 278 26.14 -6.55 -11.84
CA LEU A 278 26.14 -7.62 -12.84
C LEU A 278 26.37 -9.01 -12.20
N ARG A 279 27.30 -9.12 -11.24
CA ARG A 279 27.51 -10.37 -10.49
C ARG A 279 26.25 -10.81 -9.74
N ASN A 280 25.55 -9.87 -9.12
CA ASN A 280 24.32 -10.18 -8.38
C ASN A 280 23.17 -10.55 -9.31
N LEU A 281 23.02 -9.86 -10.45
CA LEU A 281 22.03 -10.21 -11.47
C LEU A 281 22.27 -11.61 -12.02
N LYS A 282 23.53 -11.95 -12.36
CA LYS A 282 23.89 -13.28 -12.89
C LYS A 282 23.65 -14.43 -11.89
N ARG A 283 23.54 -14.14 -10.58
CA ARG A 283 23.17 -15.14 -9.57
C ARG A 283 21.69 -15.49 -9.58
N ILE A 284 20.85 -14.68 -10.22
CA ILE A 284 19.42 -14.97 -10.40
C ILE A 284 19.32 -15.94 -11.60
N PRO A 285 18.81 -17.17 -11.42
CA PRO A 285 18.85 -18.19 -12.48
C PRO A 285 18.24 -17.71 -13.80
N ALA A 286 17.13 -16.96 -13.75
CA ALA A 286 16.44 -16.43 -14.92
C ALA A 286 17.25 -15.40 -15.72
N LEU A 287 18.32 -14.84 -15.16
CA LEU A 287 19.16 -13.78 -15.74
C LEU A 287 20.61 -14.22 -15.97
N SER A 288 20.94 -15.46 -15.61
CA SER A 288 22.33 -15.95 -15.53
C SER A 288 23.08 -15.92 -16.88
N ASP A 289 22.35 -16.14 -17.96
CA ASP A 289 22.81 -16.16 -19.36
C ASP A 289 22.42 -14.89 -20.15
N ALA A 290 21.92 -13.85 -19.47
CA ALA A 290 21.46 -12.65 -20.15
C ALA A 290 22.59 -11.94 -20.90
N GLN A 291 22.29 -11.47 -22.12
CA GLN A 291 23.18 -10.54 -22.81
C GLN A 291 23.13 -9.17 -22.15
N ILE A 292 24.27 -8.49 -22.02
CA ILE A 292 24.36 -7.21 -21.33
C ILE A 292 24.78 -6.14 -22.33
N THR A 293 23.92 -5.14 -22.48
CA THR A 293 24.16 -3.93 -23.28
C THR A 293 24.24 -2.73 -22.35
N VAL A 294 25.35 -1.98 -22.41
CA VAL A 294 25.55 -0.77 -21.61
C VAL A 294 25.52 0.45 -22.53
N TYR A 295 24.74 1.45 -22.17
CA TYR A 295 24.78 2.76 -22.81
C TYR A 295 25.51 3.75 -21.90
N ILE A 296 26.57 4.36 -22.40
CA ILE A 296 27.41 5.32 -21.67
C ILE A 296 27.13 6.75 -22.15
N LYS A 297 26.69 7.61 -21.23
CA LYS A 297 26.36 9.02 -21.49
C LYS A 297 27.48 10.01 -21.20
N ASP A 298 28.58 9.55 -20.60
CA ASP A 298 29.78 10.36 -20.41
C ASP A 298 30.62 10.38 -21.69
N SER A 299 30.69 11.55 -22.33
CA SER A 299 31.46 11.75 -23.57
C SER A 299 32.96 11.59 -23.37
N SER A 300 33.45 11.66 -22.14
CA SER A 300 34.88 11.46 -21.82
C SER A 300 35.26 10.01 -21.55
N ALA A 301 34.27 9.11 -21.40
CA ALA A 301 34.51 7.71 -21.10
C ALA A 301 34.88 6.91 -22.36
N SER A 302 35.72 5.88 -22.19
CA SER A 302 36.12 4.97 -23.28
C SER A 302 35.22 3.73 -23.31
N PRO A 303 34.40 3.52 -24.36
CA PRO A 303 33.52 2.36 -24.45
C PRO A 303 34.26 1.02 -24.43
N SER A 304 35.42 0.93 -25.08
CA SER A 304 36.23 -0.30 -25.11
C SER A 304 36.84 -0.63 -23.75
N HIS A 305 37.23 0.39 -22.98
CA HIS A 305 37.70 0.20 -21.61
C HIS A 305 36.56 -0.31 -20.71
N ILE A 306 35.38 0.30 -20.77
CA ILE A 306 34.20 -0.16 -20.01
C ILE A 306 33.83 -1.59 -20.40
N GLN A 307 33.81 -1.90 -21.70
CA GLN A 307 33.45 -3.22 -22.20
C GLN A 307 34.40 -4.30 -21.68
N SER A 308 35.71 -4.05 -21.77
CA SER A 308 36.74 -4.99 -21.29
C SER A 308 36.74 -5.15 -19.78
N GLN A 309 36.57 -4.06 -19.01
CA GLN A 309 36.56 -4.11 -17.55
C GLN A 309 35.30 -4.80 -16.99
N LEU A 310 34.13 -4.56 -17.58
CA LEU A 310 32.88 -5.17 -17.12
C LEU A 310 32.62 -6.56 -17.71
N GLY A 311 33.30 -6.92 -18.81
CA GLY A 311 33.06 -8.17 -19.53
C GLY A 311 31.64 -8.28 -20.08
N VAL A 312 31.11 -7.17 -20.61
CA VAL A 312 29.75 -7.08 -21.16
C VAL A 312 29.73 -7.30 -22.68
N ASN A 313 28.58 -7.65 -23.23
CA ASN A 313 28.44 -7.99 -24.65
C ASN A 313 28.66 -6.76 -25.52
N GLN A 314 28.05 -5.62 -25.16
CA GLN A 314 28.08 -4.41 -25.98
C GLN A 314 28.10 -3.14 -25.11
N VAL A 315 28.83 -2.13 -25.56
CA VAL A 315 28.85 -0.79 -24.97
C VAL A 315 28.64 0.25 -26.07
N PHE A 316 27.64 1.13 -25.92
CA PHE A 316 27.31 2.15 -26.89
C PHE A 316 27.38 3.56 -26.26
N PRO A 317 28.09 4.51 -26.86
CA PRO A 317 28.01 5.90 -26.42
C PRO A 317 26.67 6.53 -26.81
N LEU A 318 26.13 7.38 -25.94
CA LEU A 318 24.99 8.26 -26.21
C LEU A 318 25.28 9.68 -25.72
N PRO A 319 24.67 10.71 -26.32
CA PRO A 319 24.64 12.05 -25.73
C PRO A 319 24.00 12.02 -24.34
N ASN A 320 24.45 12.90 -23.44
CA ASN A 320 23.82 13.07 -22.12
C ASN A 320 22.50 13.84 -22.23
N ILE A 321 21.48 13.19 -22.79
CA ILE A 321 20.15 13.75 -23.06
C ILE A 321 19.08 12.83 -22.46
N GLY A 322 18.01 13.40 -21.90
CA GLY A 322 16.77 12.68 -21.56
C GLY A 322 16.89 11.56 -20.52
N ARG A 323 17.94 11.57 -19.67
CA ARG A 323 18.20 10.60 -18.60
C ARG A 323 18.11 9.14 -19.07
N GLU A 324 17.80 8.20 -18.18
CA GLU A 324 17.57 6.79 -18.54
C GLU A 324 16.38 6.57 -19.49
N GLY A 325 15.35 7.43 -19.43
CA GLY A 325 14.16 7.31 -20.28
C GLY A 325 14.51 7.37 -21.77
N GLU A 326 15.35 8.33 -22.17
CA GLU A 326 15.87 8.41 -23.54
C GLU A 326 16.67 7.16 -23.91
N THR A 327 17.53 6.65 -23.01
CA THR A 327 18.33 5.45 -23.27
C THR A 327 17.43 4.27 -23.64
N TYR A 328 16.34 4.08 -22.90
CA TYR A 328 15.41 2.96 -23.10
C TYR A 328 14.60 3.12 -24.38
N LEU A 329 14.09 4.32 -24.65
CA LEU A 329 13.39 4.62 -25.90
C LEU A 329 14.30 4.44 -27.11
N ASN A 330 15.52 4.96 -27.06
CA ASN A 330 16.53 4.78 -28.09
C ASN A 330 16.84 3.29 -28.32
N HIS A 331 17.01 2.51 -27.24
CA HIS A 331 17.21 1.07 -27.36
C HIS A 331 16.03 0.38 -28.06
N ILE A 332 14.80 0.65 -27.62
CA ILE A 332 13.57 0.12 -28.22
C ILE A 332 13.49 0.44 -29.72
N LEU A 333 13.75 1.69 -30.09
CA LEU A 333 13.65 2.15 -31.47
C LEU A 333 14.74 1.57 -32.37
N ARG A 334 16.00 1.56 -31.91
CA ARG A 334 17.13 1.02 -32.67
C ARG A 334 17.11 -0.49 -32.78
N ARG A 335 16.52 -1.18 -31.79
CA ARG A 335 16.42 -2.64 -31.73
C ARG A 335 15.04 -3.15 -32.10
N TRP A 336 14.14 -2.33 -32.64
CA TRP A 336 12.74 -2.70 -32.88
C TRP A 336 12.55 -4.10 -33.49
N ASP A 337 13.37 -4.46 -34.50
CA ASP A 337 13.30 -5.75 -35.20
C ASP A 337 14.18 -6.85 -34.59
N THR A 338 15.00 -6.53 -33.58
CA THR A 338 15.97 -7.41 -32.92
C THR A 338 15.89 -7.38 -31.39
N LEU A 339 14.74 -6.97 -30.84
CA LEU A 339 14.48 -6.99 -29.39
C LEU A 339 14.66 -8.39 -28.81
N ALA A 340 15.22 -8.47 -27.60
CA ALA A 340 15.23 -9.72 -26.86
C ALA A 340 13.81 -10.13 -26.43
N GLN A 341 13.56 -11.42 -26.24
CA GLN A 341 12.26 -11.92 -25.77
C GLN A 341 11.83 -11.22 -24.47
N GLN A 342 12.79 -11.05 -23.56
CA GLN A 342 12.67 -10.30 -22.32
C GLN A 342 13.83 -9.31 -22.23
N THR A 343 13.52 -8.07 -21.88
CA THR A 343 14.53 -7.03 -21.64
C THR A 343 14.34 -6.47 -20.23
N LEU A 344 15.43 -6.43 -19.47
CA LEU A 344 15.52 -5.79 -18.17
C LEU A 344 16.22 -4.44 -18.32
N PHE A 345 15.49 -3.35 -18.16
CA PHE A 345 16.01 -1.99 -18.24
C PHE A 345 16.39 -1.50 -16.84
N LEU A 346 17.62 -0.99 -16.69
CA LEU A 346 18.19 -0.56 -15.41
C LEU A 346 19.04 0.71 -15.55
N GLN A 347 19.03 1.52 -14.49
CA GLN A 347 20.09 2.48 -14.21
C GLN A 347 21.32 1.74 -13.66
N ALA A 348 22.52 2.29 -13.88
CA ALA A 348 23.76 1.71 -13.39
C ALA A 348 23.89 1.69 -11.86
N GLU A 349 23.16 2.56 -11.17
CA GLU A 349 22.98 2.53 -9.71
C GLU A 349 21.54 2.18 -9.34
N ILE A 350 21.35 1.10 -8.58
CA ILE A 350 20.02 0.75 -8.07
C ILE A 350 19.75 1.53 -6.79
N HIS A 351 18.82 2.47 -6.84
CA HIS A 351 18.48 3.31 -5.67
C HIS A 351 17.84 2.54 -4.50
N ASN A 352 17.26 1.35 -4.73
CA ASN A 352 16.59 0.51 -3.72
C ASN A 352 16.97 -0.98 -3.89
N PRO A 353 18.21 -1.38 -3.56
CA PRO A 353 18.72 -2.71 -3.92
C PRO A 353 17.94 -3.83 -3.23
N ARG A 354 17.56 -3.67 -1.96
CA ARG A 354 16.79 -4.68 -1.22
C ARG A 354 15.47 -5.00 -1.93
N GLU A 355 14.75 -3.97 -2.34
CA GLU A 355 13.45 -4.05 -3.00
C GLU A 355 13.58 -4.65 -4.38
N PHE A 356 14.53 -4.14 -5.15
CA PHE A 356 14.83 -4.60 -6.49
C PHE A 356 15.11 -6.11 -6.53
N TYR A 357 16.11 -6.57 -5.76
CA TYR A 357 16.53 -7.98 -5.79
C TYR A 357 15.43 -8.91 -5.27
N THR A 358 14.68 -8.46 -4.25
CA THR A 358 13.52 -9.21 -3.76
C THR A 358 12.47 -9.34 -4.86
N ARG A 359 12.13 -8.24 -5.55
CA ARG A 359 11.05 -8.22 -6.53
C ARG A 359 11.39 -9.09 -7.74
N ILE A 360 12.57 -8.91 -8.32
CA ILE A 360 12.98 -9.69 -9.47
C ILE A 360 13.10 -11.19 -9.12
N THR A 361 13.59 -11.53 -7.93
CA THR A 361 13.72 -12.95 -7.52
C THR A 361 12.37 -13.60 -7.26
N ASN A 362 11.44 -12.90 -6.63
CA ASN A 362 10.15 -13.48 -6.23
C ASN A 362 9.12 -13.50 -7.36
N TYR A 363 9.19 -12.52 -8.27
CA TYR A 363 8.11 -12.29 -9.23
C TYR A 363 8.54 -12.50 -10.69
N PHE A 364 9.80 -12.32 -11.08
CA PHE A 364 10.16 -12.42 -12.50
C PHE A 364 10.10 -13.87 -13.00
N LEU A 365 9.33 -14.11 -14.06
CA LEU A 365 9.25 -15.38 -14.78
C LEU A 365 9.57 -15.15 -16.25
N ARG A 366 10.80 -15.51 -16.66
CA ARG A 366 11.30 -15.30 -18.04
C ARG A 366 10.34 -15.79 -19.14
N SER A 367 9.59 -16.86 -18.88
CA SER A 367 8.70 -17.48 -19.87
C SER A 367 7.39 -16.73 -20.12
N ARG A 368 6.92 -15.90 -19.17
CA ARG A 368 5.57 -15.32 -19.25
C ARG A 368 5.41 -13.91 -18.68
N THR A 369 6.42 -13.37 -17.99
CA THR A 369 6.42 -11.96 -17.56
C THR A 369 6.26 -11.08 -18.79
N GLY A 370 5.19 -10.30 -18.82
CA GLY A 370 4.99 -9.30 -19.85
C GLY A 370 5.58 -7.97 -19.42
N PHE A 371 5.19 -7.48 -18.25
CA PHE A 371 5.74 -6.28 -17.65
C PHE A 371 5.79 -6.42 -16.13
N LEU A 372 6.95 -6.16 -15.54
CA LEU A 372 7.20 -6.14 -14.10
C LEU A 372 7.94 -4.87 -13.73
N ASP A 373 7.29 -3.98 -12.99
CA ASP A 373 7.94 -2.85 -12.34
C ASP A 373 8.79 -3.35 -11.16
N LEU A 374 10.06 -2.94 -11.13
CA LEU A 374 11.02 -3.32 -10.09
C LEU A 374 11.24 -2.21 -9.07
N ALA A 375 10.53 -1.09 -9.19
CA ALA A 375 10.61 0.06 -8.29
C ALA A 375 9.45 0.07 -7.27
N TRP A 376 9.00 1.28 -6.92
CA TRP A 376 7.87 1.48 -6.03
C TRP A 376 6.56 1.15 -6.75
N VAL A 377 5.72 0.37 -6.08
CA VAL A 377 4.48 -0.15 -6.65
C VAL A 377 3.26 0.37 -5.89
N GLY A 378 2.09 0.29 -6.53
CA GLY A 378 0.81 0.51 -5.87
C GLY A 378 0.34 1.95 -5.86
N THR A 379 0.98 2.85 -6.61
CA THR A 379 0.47 4.21 -6.81
C THR A 379 -0.47 4.24 -8.01
N LEU A 380 -1.76 4.36 -7.72
CA LEU A 380 -2.77 4.68 -8.73
C LEU A 380 -3.00 6.19 -8.73
N CYS A 381 -3.11 6.77 -9.92
CA CYS A 381 -3.58 8.14 -10.08
C CYS A 381 -4.87 8.16 -10.91
N ASN A 382 -5.68 9.22 -10.76
CA ASN A 382 -6.80 9.46 -11.66
C ASN A 382 -6.25 9.85 -13.03
N CYS A 383 -6.81 9.30 -14.10
CA CYS A 383 -6.27 9.52 -15.45
C CYS A 383 -6.24 10.99 -15.88
N HIS A 384 -7.27 11.77 -15.51
CA HIS A 384 -7.43 13.17 -15.95
C HIS A 384 -6.86 14.19 -14.98
N SER A 385 -6.44 13.77 -13.79
CA SER A 385 -5.81 14.62 -12.77
C SER A 385 -4.66 13.88 -12.10
N CYS A 386 -3.82 13.26 -12.93
CA CYS A 386 -2.78 12.37 -12.48
C CYS A 386 -1.64 13.14 -11.81
N SER A 387 -1.34 12.82 -10.56
CA SER A 387 -0.23 13.40 -9.79
C SER A 387 0.31 12.38 -8.78
N ASP A 388 1.46 12.68 -8.19
CA ASP A 388 2.07 11.82 -7.17
C ASP A 388 2.56 12.58 -5.92
N ARG A 389 3.01 11.81 -4.92
CA ARG A 389 3.53 12.32 -3.65
C ARG A 389 4.89 13.02 -3.75
N LEU A 390 5.51 13.03 -4.92
CA LEU A 390 6.80 13.67 -5.19
C LEU A 390 6.62 15.00 -5.93
N PHE A 391 5.42 15.59 -5.85
CA PHE A 391 5.07 16.88 -6.44
C PHE A 391 5.09 16.89 -7.98
N TRP A 392 4.98 15.73 -8.62
CA TRP A 392 4.74 15.64 -10.06
C TRP A 392 3.24 15.65 -10.38
N SER A 393 2.86 16.26 -11.50
CA SER A 393 1.48 16.38 -12.00
C SER A 393 1.48 16.34 -13.54
N ASP A 394 0.52 15.62 -14.14
CA ASP A 394 0.30 15.59 -15.60
C ASP A 394 -0.47 16.83 -16.07
N GLU A 395 0.24 17.95 -16.13
CA GLU A 395 -0.31 19.26 -16.48
C GLU A 395 -0.80 19.35 -17.93
N ILE A 396 -0.33 18.48 -18.82
CA ILE A 396 -0.61 18.52 -20.26
C ILE A 396 -1.57 17.42 -20.72
N GLN A 397 -2.13 16.65 -19.79
CA GLN A 397 -3.02 15.54 -20.10
C GLN A 397 -2.34 14.51 -21.03
N PHE A 398 -1.04 14.27 -20.85
CA PHE A 398 -0.30 13.29 -21.64
C PHE A 398 -0.67 11.85 -21.27
N VAL A 399 -1.04 11.60 -20.01
CA VAL A 399 -1.55 10.30 -19.53
C VAL A 399 -2.83 9.89 -20.26
N PRO A 400 -3.92 10.69 -20.28
CA PRO A 400 -5.15 10.30 -20.97
C PRO A 400 -4.98 10.27 -22.49
N GLN A 401 -4.13 11.13 -23.07
CA GLN A 401 -3.80 11.06 -24.50
C GLN A 401 -3.10 9.74 -24.85
N THR A 402 -2.13 9.32 -24.03
CA THR A 402 -1.40 8.06 -24.21
C THR A 402 -2.33 6.87 -24.01
N TYR A 403 -3.20 6.92 -23.00
CA TYR A 403 -4.20 5.89 -22.77
C TYR A 403 -5.14 5.73 -23.98
N ALA A 404 -5.64 6.83 -24.54
CA ALA A 404 -6.48 6.83 -25.73
C ALA A 404 -5.75 6.27 -26.97
N LYS A 405 -4.44 6.52 -27.11
CA LYS A 405 -3.63 5.93 -28.18
C LYS A 405 -3.47 4.41 -28.05
N ILE A 406 -3.34 3.91 -26.82
CA ILE A 406 -3.12 2.47 -26.55
C ILE A 406 -4.43 1.69 -26.62
N TYR A 407 -5.50 2.19 -26.00
CA TYR A 407 -6.75 1.46 -25.85
C TYR A 407 -7.90 1.97 -26.74
N GLY A 408 -7.66 3.01 -27.54
CA GLY A 408 -8.66 3.67 -28.38
C GLY A 408 -9.36 4.83 -27.67
N ALA A 409 -9.71 5.87 -28.45
CA ALA A 409 -10.26 7.13 -27.94
C ALA A 409 -11.63 7.02 -27.24
N ASN A 410 -12.40 5.96 -27.53
CA ASN A 410 -13.71 5.74 -26.93
C ASN A 410 -13.64 4.97 -25.59
N THR A 411 -12.44 4.58 -25.16
CA THR A 411 -12.26 3.77 -23.96
C THR A 411 -12.11 4.66 -22.74
N GLN A 412 -12.97 4.44 -21.73
CA GLN A 412 -12.94 5.22 -20.49
C GLN A 412 -11.62 5.00 -19.73
N CYS A 413 -11.01 6.10 -19.30
CA CYS A 413 -9.78 6.09 -18.51
C CYS A 413 -10.07 6.56 -17.08
N ASP A 414 -10.26 5.63 -16.16
CA ASP A 414 -10.53 5.98 -14.76
C ASP A 414 -9.23 6.23 -13.97
N HIS A 415 -8.27 5.33 -14.13
CA HIS A 415 -7.02 5.34 -13.37
C HIS A 415 -5.89 4.71 -14.19
N VAL A 416 -4.66 5.06 -13.83
CA VAL A 416 -3.46 4.38 -14.33
C VAL A 416 -2.53 4.03 -13.16
N LEU A 417 -1.76 2.95 -13.32
CA LEU A 417 -0.70 2.59 -12.38
C LEU A 417 0.56 3.36 -12.76
N LEU A 418 1.14 4.07 -11.80
CA LEU A 418 2.40 4.77 -12.00
C LEU A 418 3.60 3.83 -11.78
N SER A 419 4.66 4.09 -12.52
CA SER A 419 5.99 3.51 -12.34
C SER A 419 7.00 4.52 -11.80
N TYR A 420 8.14 4.06 -11.29
CA TYR A 420 9.18 4.95 -10.74
C TYR A 420 10.58 4.44 -11.06
N LYS A 421 11.60 5.31 -10.98
CA LYS A 421 13.04 4.98 -11.03
C LYS A 421 13.55 4.30 -12.31
N GLY A 422 12.70 4.12 -13.32
CA GLY A 422 13.11 3.52 -14.60
C GLY A 422 13.77 2.15 -14.47
N GLN A 423 13.28 1.27 -13.60
CA GLN A 423 13.79 -0.11 -13.46
C GLN A 423 12.66 -1.12 -13.62
N PHE A 424 12.65 -1.86 -14.73
CA PHE A 424 11.56 -2.79 -15.05
C PHE A 424 12.01 -3.89 -16.03
N ALA A 425 11.28 -5.01 -16.01
CA ALA A 425 11.39 -6.04 -17.02
C ALA A 425 10.18 -5.98 -17.95
N VAL A 426 10.40 -6.15 -19.26
CA VAL A 426 9.34 -6.12 -20.26
C VAL A 426 9.64 -7.09 -21.40
N SER A 427 8.59 -7.67 -21.98
CA SER A 427 8.70 -8.54 -23.14
C SER A 427 8.72 -7.77 -24.47
N ALA A 428 9.37 -8.34 -25.49
CA ALA A 428 9.27 -7.81 -26.86
C ALA A 428 7.83 -7.80 -27.37
N ALA A 429 7.02 -8.79 -27.00
CA ALA A 429 5.62 -8.88 -27.42
C ALA A 429 4.80 -7.67 -26.95
N ARG A 430 5.06 -7.16 -25.73
CA ARG A 430 4.42 -5.94 -25.21
C ARG A 430 4.99 -4.66 -25.77
N ILE A 431 6.31 -4.56 -25.92
CA ILE A 431 6.94 -3.40 -26.58
C ILE A 431 6.33 -3.24 -27.99
N ARG A 432 6.25 -4.34 -28.75
CA ARG A 432 5.77 -4.33 -30.13
C ARG A 432 4.25 -4.36 -30.26
N GLY A 433 3.55 -4.66 -29.18
CA GLY A 433 2.08 -4.57 -29.10
C GLY A 433 1.58 -3.12 -29.07
N VAL A 434 2.47 -2.15 -28.85
CA VAL A 434 2.19 -0.72 -28.89
C VAL A 434 2.76 -0.15 -30.19
N ASP A 435 2.05 0.80 -30.79
CA ASP A 435 2.50 1.42 -32.03
C ASP A 435 3.88 2.08 -31.87
N LYS A 436 4.79 1.78 -32.81
CA LYS A 436 6.18 2.28 -32.78
C LYS A 436 6.25 3.81 -32.68
N SER A 437 5.32 4.51 -33.32
CA SER A 437 5.28 5.97 -33.33
C SER A 437 5.07 6.56 -31.93
N LEU A 438 4.47 5.84 -30.98
CA LEU A 438 4.36 6.32 -29.61
C LEU A 438 5.75 6.48 -28.98
N TYR A 439 6.63 5.48 -29.18
CA TYR A 439 8.02 5.54 -28.72
C TYR A 439 8.82 6.62 -29.45
N GLU A 440 8.64 6.75 -30.77
CA GLU A 440 9.30 7.78 -31.58
C GLU A 440 8.91 9.19 -31.14
N ASN A 441 7.62 9.41 -30.85
CA ASN A 441 7.11 10.70 -30.38
C ASN A 441 7.68 11.07 -28.99
N MET A 442 7.72 10.11 -28.07
CA MET A 442 8.31 10.35 -26.74
C MET A 442 9.82 10.60 -26.83
N TRP A 443 10.52 9.83 -27.67
CA TRP A 443 11.96 10.00 -27.86
C TRP A 443 12.26 11.36 -28.49
N THR A 444 11.55 11.73 -29.56
CA THR A 444 11.68 13.04 -30.22
C THR A 444 11.40 14.19 -29.24
N ALA A 445 10.37 14.06 -28.40
CA ALA A 445 10.09 15.06 -27.38
C ALA A 445 11.26 15.28 -26.40
N LEU A 446 12.02 14.23 -26.06
CA LEU A 446 13.16 14.34 -25.15
C LEU A 446 14.46 14.86 -25.80
N VAL A 447 14.65 14.60 -27.10
CA VAL A 447 15.94 14.84 -27.77
C VAL A 447 15.97 16.08 -28.67
N ASP A 448 14.82 16.52 -29.15
CA ASP A 448 14.72 17.75 -29.94
C ASP A 448 14.50 18.94 -29.02
N GLU A 449 15.51 19.80 -28.89
CA GLU A 449 15.45 21.05 -28.11
C GLU A 449 14.31 21.98 -28.55
N LYS A 450 13.83 21.84 -29.80
CA LYS A 450 12.70 22.61 -30.33
C LYS A 450 11.35 21.95 -30.07
N SER A 451 11.32 20.77 -29.47
CA SER A 451 10.09 20.08 -29.15
C SER A 451 9.30 20.84 -28.08
N TRP A 452 8.00 20.56 -28.00
CA TRP A 452 7.11 21.13 -27.00
C TRP A 452 7.55 20.87 -25.55
N ALA A 453 8.31 19.80 -25.29
CA ALA A 453 8.74 19.41 -23.95
C ALA A 453 9.85 20.31 -23.38
N HIS A 454 10.47 21.14 -24.22
CA HIS A 454 11.54 22.08 -23.86
C HIS A 454 11.08 23.54 -23.93
N GLN A 455 9.80 23.79 -24.25
CA GLN A 455 9.28 25.14 -24.38
C GLN A 455 8.68 25.65 -23.08
N GLU A 456 8.73 26.97 -22.87
CA GLU A 456 8.22 27.65 -21.66
C GLU A 456 6.75 27.32 -21.36
N SER A 457 5.94 27.09 -22.41
CA SER A 457 4.53 26.69 -22.27
C SER A 457 4.34 25.39 -21.48
N PHE A 458 5.29 24.45 -21.58
CA PHE A 458 5.31 23.21 -20.83
C PHE A 458 6.00 23.36 -19.47
N LEU A 459 7.14 24.06 -19.45
CA LEU A 459 7.99 24.20 -18.27
C LEU A 459 7.34 25.05 -17.17
N LYS A 460 6.52 26.04 -17.52
CA LYS A 460 5.81 26.94 -16.58
C LYS A 460 6.77 27.55 -15.54
N GLY A 461 7.90 28.10 -16.00
CA GLY A 461 8.94 28.68 -15.15
C GLY A 461 9.89 27.68 -14.48
N ARG A 462 9.76 26.37 -14.73
CA ARG A 462 10.77 25.37 -14.32
C ARG A 462 12.01 25.47 -15.23
N PRO A 463 13.23 25.29 -14.70
CA PRO A 463 14.43 25.24 -15.54
C PRO A 463 14.36 24.02 -16.46
N ASP A 464 14.87 24.18 -17.69
CA ASP A 464 15.06 23.07 -18.62
C ASP A 464 16.53 22.69 -18.74
N GLU A 465 16.76 21.40 -18.87
CA GLU A 465 18.08 20.81 -19.09
C GLU A 465 17.93 19.61 -20.01
N MET A 466 18.58 19.62 -21.17
CA MET A 466 18.51 18.49 -22.11
C MET A 466 18.91 17.16 -21.46
N SER A 467 19.82 17.15 -20.47
CA SER A 467 20.22 15.96 -19.72
C SER A 467 19.14 15.45 -18.76
N ALA A 468 18.27 16.33 -18.26
CA ALA A 468 17.25 16.04 -17.26
C ALA A 468 15.94 16.81 -17.53
N PRO A 469 15.33 16.62 -18.72
CA PRO A 469 14.15 17.38 -19.10
C PRO A 469 12.98 17.03 -18.21
N ASP A 470 12.11 18.00 -17.94
CA ASP A 470 10.96 17.83 -17.06
C ASP A 470 10.02 16.72 -17.55
N PHE A 471 9.86 16.59 -18.88
CA PHE A 471 9.09 15.52 -19.50
C PHE A 471 9.66 14.12 -19.22
N GLY A 472 10.97 14.00 -18.90
CA GLY A 472 11.58 12.74 -18.48
C GLY A 472 10.93 12.15 -17.22
N TYR A 473 10.47 13.00 -16.29
CA TYR A 473 9.73 12.54 -15.10
C TYR A 473 8.37 11.95 -15.48
N THR A 474 7.69 12.52 -16.47
CA THR A 474 6.43 11.99 -17.01
C THR A 474 6.65 10.62 -17.65
N VAL A 475 7.69 10.47 -18.48
CA VAL A 475 8.03 9.18 -19.10
C VAL A 475 8.32 8.11 -18.04
N GLU A 476 9.08 8.44 -16.99
CA GLU A 476 9.36 7.53 -15.86
C GLU A 476 8.09 6.97 -15.22
N ARG A 477 7.03 7.77 -15.15
CA ARG A 477 5.76 7.44 -14.49
C ARG A 477 4.82 6.61 -15.33
N MET A 478 5.11 6.45 -16.62
CA MET A 478 4.18 5.91 -17.59
C MET A 478 4.56 4.53 -18.12
N TRP A 479 5.67 3.92 -17.70
CA TRP A 479 6.07 2.61 -18.20
C TRP A 479 5.00 1.54 -17.99
N SER A 480 4.34 1.55 -16.83
CA SER A 480 3.20 0.65 -16.55
C SER A 480 2.04 0.87 -17.51
N LEU A 481 1.73 2.11 -17.89
CA LEU A 481 0.69 2.41 -18.90
C LEU A 481 1.13 1.99 -20.30
N ILE A 482 2.33 2.42 -20.70
CA ILE A 482 2.91 2.17 -22.02
C ILE A 482 2.92 0.67 -22.31
N PHE A 483 3.38 -0.15 -21.36
CA PHE A 483 3.43 -1.60 -21.54
C PHE A 483 2.15 -2.32 -21.10
N GLN A 484 1.01 -1.62 -21.09
CA GLN A 484 -0.32 -2.19 -20.90
C GLN A 484 -0.46 -2.97 -19.59
N CYS A 485 0.14 -2.46 -18.51
CA CYS A 485 0.10 -3.00 -17.16
C CYS A 485 -0.38 -1.97 -16.12
N SER A 486 -1.46 -1.27 -16.45
CA SER A 486 -2.14 -0.33 -15.54
C SER A 486 -3.28 -0.95 -14.76
N ARG A 487 -3.24 -2.27 -14.52
CA ARG A 487 -4.32 -2.95 -13.83
C ARG A 487 -4.33 -2.61 -12.34
N VAL A 488 -5.53 -2.43 -11.83
CA VAL A 488 -5.71 -2.07 -10.44
C VAL A 488 -5.29 -3.18 -9.48
N ASP A 489 -5.57 -4.42 -9.83
CA ASP A 489 -5.22 -5.56 -8.99
C ASP A 489 -3.72 -5.68 -8.76
N VAL A 490 -2.87 -5.37 -9.74
CA VAL A 490 -1.42 -5.26 -9.54
C VAL A 490 -1.10 -4.21 -8.46
N ALA A 491 -1.76 -3.06 -8.53
CA ALA A 491 -1.56 -1.99 -7.56
C ALA A 491 -1.96 -2.38 -6.13
N TRP A 492 -2.87 -3.33 -5.93
CA TRP A 492 -3.39 -3.73 -4.60
C TRP A 492 -2.96 -5.10 -4.10
N ARG A 493 -2.72 -6.08 -4.96
CA ARG A 493 -2.24 -7.42 -4.59
C ARG A 493 -0.74 -7.41 -4.34
N CYS A 494 0.00 -6.53 -5.01
CA CYS A 494 1.44 -6.53 -4.91
C CYS A 494 1.92 -6.24 -3.48
N ALA A 495 2.81 -7.08 -2.96
CA ALA A 495 3.32 -6.90 -1.61
C ALA A 495 4.19 -5.64 -1.48
N SER A 496 4.07 -4.99 -0.33
CA SER A 496 4.91 -3.86 0.04
C SER A 496 6.38 -4.29 0.12
N MET A 497 7.25 -3.28 0.10
CA MET A 497 8.70 -3.47 0.20
C MET A 497 9.13 -4.21 1.48
N VAL A 498 8.43 -3.94 2.59
CA VAL A 498 8.74 -4.57 3.88
C VAL A 498 8.33 -6.04 3.87
N SER A 499 7.13 -6.33 3.37
CA SER A 499 6.52 -7.66 3.45
C SER A 499 7.05 -8.62 2.38
N ARG A 500 7.50 -8.10 1.23
CA ARG A 500 8.15 -8.83 0.12
C ARG A 500 7.28 -9.83 -0.65
N TRP A 501 6.34 -10.46 0.04
CA TRP A 501 5.44 -11.48 -0.48
C TRP A 501 4.09 -11.40 0.24
N ARG A 502 3.04 -11.89 -0.40
CA ARG A 502 1.71 -12.03 0.20
C ARG A 502 1.45 -13.51 0.47
N VAL A 503 1.16 -13.88 1.71
CA VAL A 503 0.80 -15.26 2.03
C VAL A 503 -0.51 -15.62 1.31
N GLY A 504 -0.51 -16.70 0.54
CA GLY A 504 -1.60 -17.03 -0.38
C GLY A 504 -1.65 -16.16 -1.64
N GLY A 505 -0.58 -15.42 -1.93
CA GLY A 505 -0.39 -14.64 -3.14
C GLY A 505 0.19 -15.45 -4.29
N ASP A 506 0.14 -14.85 -5.47
CA ASP A 506 0.64 -15.42 -6.72
C ASP A 506 1.76 -14.55 -7.30
N VAL A 507 2.59 -15.15 -8.14
CA VAL A 507 3.63 -14.45 -8.90
C VAL A 507 3.03 -13.33 -9.78
N GLY A 508 1.78 -13.45 -10.22
CA GLY A 508 1.04 -12.41 -10.93
C GLY A 508 0.63 -11.19 -10.10
N ASP A 509 0.79 -11.21 -8.77
CA ASP A 509 0.31 -10.12 -7.91
C ASP A 509 1.01 -8.77 -8.16
N CYS A 510 2.20 -8.78 -8.77
CA CYS A 510 3.04 -7.60 -8.97
C CYS A 510 3.36 -7.29 -10.43
N GLN A 511 2.73 -7.98 -11.39
CA GLN A 511 3.10 -7.89 -12.79
C GLN A 511 1.92 -8.19 -13.71
N CYS A 512 2.12 -7.97 -15.00
CA CYS A 512 1.21 -8.43 -16.03
C CYS A 512 1.90 -9.49 -16.88
N PHE A 513 1.23 -10.62 -17.11
CA PHE A 513 1.70 -11.69 -17.99
C PHE A 513 1.25 -11.46 -19.44
N ASP A 514 1.91 -12.12 -20.41
CA ASP A 514 1.57 -12.05 -21.85
C ASP A 514 0.45 -13.03 -22.30
N GLU A 515 -0.49 -13.29 -21.39
CA GLU A 515 -1.56 -14.29 -21.54
C GLU A 515 -2.95 -13.70 -21.56
#